data_AF-I0WLE9-F1
#
_entry.id   AF-I0WLE9-F1
#
_cell.length_a   1.000
_cell.length_b   1.000
_cell.length_c   1.000
_cell.angle_alpha   90.00
_cell.angle_beta   90.00
_cell.angle_gamma   90.00
#
_symmetry.space_group_name_H-M   'P 1'
#
loop_
_entity.id
_entity.type
_entity.pdbx_description
1 polymer ?
#
loop_
_entity_poly.entity_id
_entity_poly.type
_entity_poly.pdbx_seq_one_letter_code
_entity_poly.pdbx_strand_id
1 'polypeptide(L)'
;MSAAIDEYLAGKDPDATERLLQFRDLVLACGEVDERVHRTEIAWARARVFAAAFIYSSRLEIALDLRRRVHHPQLREAFPTTKTVITHRLTITSDDQLDDTLAALLAEAYDTVGPGTRAR
;
A
#
# COMPACT_ATOMS: atom_id res chain seq x y z
N MET A 1 -12.68 9.87 -9.23
CA MET A 1 -12.76 8.61 -8.48
C MET A 1 -13.47 7.57 -9.33
N SER A 2 -13.12 6.28 -9.26
CA SER A 2 -13.77 5.23 -10.06
C SER A 2 -14.95 4.62 -9.30
N ALA A 3 -15.97 4.14 -10.01
CA ALA A 3 -17.14 3.52 -9.38
C ALA A 3 -16.78 2.30 -8.49
N ALA A 4 -15.71 1.57 -8.84
CA ALA A 4 -15.24 0.46 -8.03
C ALA A 4 -14.67 0.90 -6.67
N ILE A 5 -13.97 2.05 -6.63
CA ILE A 5 -13.49 2.62 -5.37
C ILE A 5 -14.66 3.07 -4.50
N ASP A 6 -15.65 3.75 -5.10
CA ASP A 6 -16.83 4.19 -4.37
C ASP A 6 -17.59 3.01 -3.76
N GLU A 7 -17.74 1.91 -4.51
CA GLU A 7 -18.32 0.66 -4.02
C GLU A 7 -17.49 0.04 -2.89
N TYR A 8 -16.17 0.01 -3.03
CA TYR A 8 -15.29 -0.49 -1.97
C TYR A 8 -15.43 0.33 -0.68
N LEU A 9 -15.52 1.65 -0.79
CA LEU A 9 -15.56 2.57 0.36
C LEU A 9 -16.96 2.69 0.99
N ALA A 10 -18.01 2.25 0.30
CA ALA A 10 -19.38 2.35 0.78
C ALA A 10 -19.57 1.70 2.17
N GLY A 11 -20.03 2.51 3.13
CA GLY A 11 -20.31 2.07 4.49
C GLY A 11 -19.08 1.82 5.37
N LYS A 12 -17.88 2.15 4.90
CA LYS A 12 -16.65 2.11 5.71
C LYS A 12 -16.53 3.36 6.59
N ASP A 13 -15.64 3.27 7.57
CA ASP A 13 -15.31 4.38 8.46
C ASP A 13 -14.80 5.60 7.65
N PRO A 14 -15.35 6.81 7.87
CA PRO A 14 -14.99 8.00 7.10
C PRO A 14 -13.51 8.37 7.23
N ASP A 15 -12.98 8.40 8.44
CA ASP A 15 -11.59 8.80 8.66
C ASP A 15 -10.62 7.75 8.07
N ALA A 16 -10.95 6.46 8.16
CA ALA A 16 -10.18 5.42 7.48
C ALA A 16 -10.26 5.52 5.95
N THR A 17 -11.40 5.98 5.44
CA THR A 17 -11.61 6.24 4.00
C THR A 17 -10.74 7.39 3.53
N GLU A 18 -10.70 8.50 4.28
CA GLU A 18 -9.84 9.65 3.98
C GLU A 18 -8.36 9.24 3.96
N ARG A 19 -7.90 8.49 4.97
CA ARG A 19 -6.53 7.95 5.00
C ARG A 19 -6.23 7.04 3.82
N LEU A 20 -7.17 6.19 3.41
CA LEU A 20 -6.98 5.33 2.25
C LEU A 20 -6.83 6.15 0.98
N LEU A 21 -7.64 7.19 0.80
CA LEU A 21 -7.55 8.09 -0.34
C LEU A 21 -6.24 8.87 -0.36
N GLN A 22 -5.77 9.35 0.79
CA GLN A 22 -4.45 9.99 0.90
C GLN A 22 -3.31 9.00 0.60
N PHE A 23 -3.39 7.76 1.10
CA PHE A 23 -2.41 6.72 0.75
C PHE A 23 -2.42 6.42 -0.75
N ARG A 24 -3.60 6.32 -1.36
CA ARG A 24 -3.75 6.16 -2.81
C ARG A 24 -3.06 7.29 -3.56
N ASP A 25 -3.21 8.53 -3.14
CA ASP A 25 -2.54 9.67 -3.78
C ASP A 25 -1.01 9.55 -3.70
N LEU A 26 -0.45 9.07 -2.58
CA LEU A 26 0.98 8.77 -2.47
C LEU A 26 1.42 7.68 -3.47
N VAL A 27 0.61 6.64 -3.67
CA VAL A 27 0.91 5.57 -4.64
C VAL A 27 0.90 6.12 -6.06
N LEU A 28 -0.12 6.89 -6.42
CA LEU A 28 -0.25 7.46 -7.76
C LEU A 28 0.83 8.51 -8.06
N ALA A 29 1.36 9.19 -7.04
CA ALA A 29 2.49 10.11 -7.18
C ALA A 29 3.81 9.39 -7.59
N CYS A 30 3.93 8.08 -7.38
CA CYS A 30 5.11 7.32 -7.79
C CYS A 30 5.22 7.14 -9.31
N GLY A 31 4.08 7.15 -10.03
CA GLY A 31 4.02 6.98 -11.48
C GLY A 31 2.89 6.07 -11.94
N GLU A 32 2.98 5.58 -13.18
CA GLU A 32 1.96 4.70 -13.78
C GLU A 32 1.88 3.37 -13.01
N VAL A 33 0.67 3.01 -12.60
CA VAL A 33 0.32 1.79 -11.88
C VAL A 33 -1.01 1.22 -12.36
N ASP A 34 -1.14 -0.10 -12.28
CA ASP A 34 -2.41 -0.81 -12.33
C ASP A 34 -3.06 -0.74 -10.95
N GLU A 35 -4.13 0.04 -10.83
CA GLU A 35 -5.00 0.06 -9.64
C GLU A 35 -6.05 -1.05 -9.73
N ARG A 36 -5.98 -2.00 -8.79
CA ARG A 36 -6.82 -3.21 -8.76
C ARG A 36 -7.70 -3.17 -7.53
N VAL A 37 -8.97 -2.86 -7.72
CA VAL A 37 -9.95 -2.85 -6.64
C VAL A 37 -10.55 -4.24 -6.48
N HIS A 38 -10.36 -4.82 -5.30
CA HIS A 38 -10.97 -6.06 -4.88
C HIS A 38 -12.01 -5.80 -3.79
N ARG A 39 -12.82 -6.81 -3.48
CA ARG A 39 -13.86 -6.70 -2.44
C ARG A 39 -13.30 -6.35 -1.06
N THR A 40 -12.08 -6.80 -0.76
CA THR A 40 -11.47 -6.68 0.58
C THR A 40 -10.34 -5.67 0.66
N GLU A 41 -9.71 -5.34 -0.46
CA GLU A 41 -8.53 -4.46 -0.51
C GLU A 41 -8.42 -3.76 -1.87
N ILE A 42 -7.61 -2.72 -1.92
CA ILE A 42 -7.13 -2.12 -3.17
C ILE A 42 -5.64 -2.43 -3.27
N ALA A 43 -5.22 -2.99 -4.40
CA ALA A 43 -3.83 -3.31 -4.68
C ALA A 43 -3.31 -2.49 -5.85
N TRP A 44 -2.06 -2.05 -5.75
CA TRP A 44 -1.37 -1.34 -6.83
C TRP A 44 -0.20 -2.16 -7.33
N ALA A 45 -0.13 -2.29 -8.64
CA ALA A 45 0.86 -3.09 -9.31
C ALA A 45 1.50 -2.33 -10.47
N ARG A 46 2.68 -2.80 -10.87
CA ARG A 46 3.12 -2.67 -12.26
C ARG A 46 3.12 -4.07 -12.84
N ALA A 47 4.29 -4.63 -13.16
CA ALA A 47 4.40 -6.05 -13.46
C ALA A 47 4.10 -6.94 -12.23
N ARG A 48 4.39 -6.45 -11.02
CA ARG A 48 4.08 -7.10 -9.74
C ARG A 48 3.35 -6.12 -8.82
N VAL A 49 2.49 -6.65 -7.96
CA VAL A 49 1.94 -5.89 -6.81
C VAL A 49 3.09 -5.48 -5.90
N PHE A 50 3.11 -4.20 -5.53
CA PHE A 50 4.12 -3.65 -4.61
C PHE A 50 3.49 -2.97 -3.40
N ALA A 51 2.22 -2.57 -3.50
CA ALA A 51 1.45 -1.98 -2.41
C ALA A 51 0.01 -2.49 -2.40
N ALA A 52 -0.59 -2.59 -1.22
CA ALA A 52 -2.02 -2.81 -1.05
C ALA A 52 -2.53 -2.09 0.21
N ALA A 53 -3.83 -1.79 0.25
CA ALA A 53 -4.48 -1.13 1.36
C ALA A 53 -5.86 -1.73 1.62
N PHE A 54 -6.22 -1.86 2.88
CA PHE A 54 -7.56 -2.24 3.29
C PHE A 54 -7.96 -1.59 4.61
N ILE A 55 -9.26 -1.31 4.74
CA ILE A 55 -9.82 -0.77 5.98
C ILE A 55 -10.30 -1.91 6.86
N TYR A 56 -9.79 -1.95 8.09
CA TYR A 56 -10.22 -2.87 9.13
C TYR A 56 -10.76 -2.09 10.33
N SER A 57 -12.08 -2.17 10.54
CA SER A 57 -12.79 -1.30 11.50
C SER A 57 -12.52 0.17 11.16
N SER A 58 -11.93 0.96 12.06
CA SER A 58 -11.58 2.37 11.86
C SER A 58 -10.12 2.61 11.44
N ARG A 59 -9.37 1.55 11.15
CA ARG A 59 -7.93 1.61 10.85
C ARG A 59 -7.69 1.37 9.37
N LEU A 60 -6.70 2.06 8.83
CA LEU A 60 -6.13 1.73 7.55
C LEU A 60 -4.98 0.74 7.79
N GLU A 61 -5.04 -0.41 7.14
CA GLU A 61 -3.93 -1.36 7.08
C GLU A 61 -3.34 -1.30 5.67
N ILE A 62 -2.01 -1.19 5.59
CA ILE A 62 -1.29 -1.19 4.31
C ILE A 62 -0.29 -2.33 4.28
N ALA A 63 -0.06 -2.87 3.09
CA ALA A 63 0.99 -3.83 2.81
C ALA A 63 1.96 -3.21 1.80
N LEU A 64 3.26 -3.27 2.09
CA LEU A 64 4.35 -2.83 1.21
C LEU A 64 5.33 -3.98 0.98
N ASP A 65 5.62 -4.25 -0.29
CA ASP A 65 6.59 -5.26 -0.67
C ASP A 65 7.93 -4.60 -1.00
N LEU A 66 8.98 -4.98 -0.26
CA LEU A 66 10.33 -4.44 -0.38
C LEU A 66 11.36 -5.56 -0.56
N ARG A 67 12.52 -5.24 -1.13
CA ARG A 67 13.64 -6.21 -1.28
C ARG A 67 14.54 -6.32 -0.05
N ARG A 68 14.28 -5.51 0.96
CA ARG A 68 14.99 -5.50 2.25
C ARG A 68 13.98 -5.40 3.38
N ARG A 69 14.38 -5.82 4.58
CA ARG A 69 13.58 -5.63 5.78
C ARG A 69 13.70 -4.18 6.24
N VAL A 70 12.59 -3.56 6.60
CA VAL A 70 12.56 -2.21 7.17
C VAL A 70 11.98 -2.22 8.57
N HIS A 71 12.39 -1.24 9.36
CA HIS A 71 11.80 -0.94 10.65
C HIS A 71 10.96 0.33 10.51
N HIS A 72 9.75 0.31 11.04
CA HIS A 72 8.84 1.44 10.99
C HIS A 72 8.01 1.45 12.29
N PRO A 73 7.69 2.61 12.91
CA PRO A 73 6.92 2.64 14.15
C PRO A 73 5.54 1.97 14.02
N GLN A 74 4.94 2.06 12.84
CA GLN A 74 3.64 1.47 12.50
C GLN A 74 3.74 0.01 12.00
N LEU A 75 4.95 -0.56 11.91
CA LEU A 75 5.15 -1.93 11.43
C LEU A 75 4.52 -2.93 12.40
N ARG A 76 3.56 -3.72 11.91
CA ARG A 76 2.98 -4.84 12.63
C ARG A 76 3.70 -6.15 12.37
N GLU A 77 3.99 -6.40 11.10
CA GLU A 77 4.54 -7.67 10.67
C GLU A 77 5.43 -7.46 9.45
N ALA A 78 6.52 -8.23 9.38
CA ALA A 78 7.35 -8.31 8.18
C ALA A 78 7.78 -9.76 7.95
N PHE A 79 7.39 -10.30 6.81
CA PHE A 79 7.63 -11.70 6.46
C PHE A 79 8.07 -11.86 5.00
N PRO A 80 8.99 -12.80 4.71
CA PRO A 80 9.41 -13.08 3.34
C PRO A 80 8.28 -13.75 2.57
N THR A 81 7.83 -13.11 1.49
CA THR A 81 6.80 -13.64 0.58
C THR A 81 7.44 -14.41 -0.57
N THR A 82 8.68 -14.06 -0.91
CA THR A 82 9.53 -14.82 -1.83
C THR A 82 10.98 -14.79 -1.34
N LYS A 83 11.92 -15.40 -2.09
CA LYS A 83 13.36 -15.31 -1.79
C LYS A 83 13.91 -13.87 -1.79
N THR A 84 13.27 -12.94 -2.50
CA THR A 84 13.79 -11.59 -2.72
C THR A 84 12.81 -10.48 -2.32
N VAL A 85 11.63 -10.84 -1.79
CA VAL A 85 10.60 -9.87 -1.41
C VAL A 85 10.10 -10.18 -0.01
N ILE A 86 10.01 -9.13 0.78
CA ILE A 86 9.50 -9.11 2.14
C ILE A 86 8.29 -8.19 2.15
N THR A 87 7.14 -8.73 2.54
CA THR A 87 5.92 -7.96 2.75
C THR A 87 5.95 -7.37 4.16
N HIS A 88 5.66 -6.06 4.24
CA HIS A 88 5.58 -5.31 5.48
C HIS A 88 4.14 -4.83 5.66
N ARG A 89 3.49 -5.22 6.75
CA ARG A 89 2.16 -4.76 7.11
C ARG A 89 2.26 -3.64 8.13
N LEU A 90 1.70 -2.48 7.82
CA LEU A 90 1.69 -1.31 8.68
C LEU A 90 0.24 -0.94 9.01
N THR A 91 0.01 -0.53 10.26
CA THR A 91 -1.28 0.00 10.68
C THR A 91 -1.20 1.52 10.79
N ILE A 92 -2.00 2.19 9.99
CA ILE A 92 -2.13 3.64 9.95
C ILE A 92 -3.39 4.04 10.72
N THR A 93 -3.20 4.81 11.79
CA THR A 93 -4.27 5.26 12.68
C THR A 93 -4.46 6.77 12.68
N SER A 94 -3.55 7.51 12.04
CA SER A 94 -3.61 8.97 11.95
C SER A 94 -2.90 9.46 10.70
N ASP A 95 -3.33 10.61 10.21
CA ASP A 95 -2.97 11.13 8.88
C ASP A 95 -1.49 11.58 8.82
N ASP A 96 -0.91 11.97 9.96
CA ASP A 96 0.50 12.31 10.11
C ASP A 96 1.45 11.14 9.89
N GLN A 97 0.93 9.91 9.87
CA GLN A 97 1.71 8.69 9.59
C GLN A 97 1.82 8.40 8.09
N LEU A 98 1.07 9.13 7.26
CA LEU A 98 1.18 9.12 5.80
C LEU A 98 2.20 10.20 5.38
N ASP A 99 3.42 10.07 5.90
CA ASP A 99 4.49 11.06 5.82
C ASP A 99 5.49 10.78 4.69
N ASP A 100 6.52 11.63 4.61
CA ASP A 100 7.61 11.49 3.65
C ASP A 100 8.41 10.19 3.84
N THR A 101 8.44 9.64 5.07
CA THR A 101 9.09 8.35 5.35
C THR A 101 8.35 7.22 4.65
N LEU A 102 7.03 7.19 4.78
CA LEU A 102 6.19 6.20 4.10
C LEU A 102 6.25 6.38 2.58
N ALA A 103 6.21 7.63 2.10
CA ALA A 103 6.32 7.94 0.67
C ALA A 103 7.65 7.44 0.08
N ALA A 104 8.76 7.61 0.80
CA ALA A 104 10.07 7.10 0.37
C ALA A 104 10.10 5.56 0.28
N LEU A 105 9.49 4.86 1.24
CA LEU A 105 9.38 3.39 1.20
C LEU A 105 8.50 2.93 0.03
N LEU A 106 7.43 3.66 -0.26
CA LEU A 106 6.53 3.37 -1.37
C LEU A 106 7.21 3.56 -2.72
N ALA A 107 8.00 4.63 -2.87
CA ALA A 107 8.84 4.85 -4.06
C ALA A 107 9.87 3.71 -4.24
N GLU A 108 10.53 3.28 -3.16
CA GLU A 108 11.44 2.13 -3.21
C GLU A 108 10.71 0.84 -3.65
N ALA A 109 9.51 0.57 -3.13
CA ALA A 109 8.69 -0.57 -3.54
C ALA A 109 8.28 -0.49 -5.01
N TYR A 110 7.86 0.70 -5.46
CA TYR A 110 7.49 0.99 -6.84
C TYR A 110 8.64 0.69 -7.82
N ASP A 111 9.87 1.09 -7.48
CA ASP A 111 11.04 0.93 -8.35
C ASP A 111 11.66 -0.46 -8.30
N THR A 112 11.73 -1.04 -7.10
CA THR A 112 12.47 -2.30 -6.91
C THR A 112 11.60 -3.54 -7.03
N VAL A 113 10.33 -3.47 -6.65
CA VAL A 113 9.41 -4.62 -6.70
C VAL A 113 8.42 -4.50 -7.85
N GLY A 114 7.91 -3.30 -8.12
CA GLY A 114 6.93 -3.03 -9.18
C GLY A 114 7.28 -3.63 -10.54
N PRO A 115 8.50 -3.44 -11.10
CA PRO A 115 8.91 -4.01 -12.39
C PRO A 115 9.01 -5.53 -12.42
N GLY A 116 8.86 -6.20 -11.27
CA GLY A 116 9.08 -7.62 -11.09
C GLY A 116 10.47 -7.94 -10.53
N THR A 117 10.63 -9.17 -10.05
CA THR A 117 11.84 -9.63 -9.36
C THR A 117 12.82 -10.40 -10.25
N ARG A 118 12.47 -10.60 -11.52
CA ARG A 118 13.37 -11.20 -12.50
C ARG A 118 14.36 -10.12 -12.94
N ALA A 119 15.65 -10.34 -12.68
CA ALA A 119 16.68 -9.58 -13.38
C ALA A 119 16.54 -9.87 -14.89
N ARG A 120 16.54 -8.82 -15.71
CA ARG A 120 16.80 -8.98 -17.15
C ARG A 120 18.24 -9.42 -17.35
#